data_AF-A0A5B6TQ77-F1
#
_entry.id   AF-A0A5B6TQ77-F1
#
_cell.length_a   1.000
_cell.length_b   1.000
_cell.length_c   1.000
_cell.angle_alpha   90.00
_cell.angle_beta   90.00
_cell.angle_gamma   90.00
#
_symmetry.space_group_name_H-M   'P 1'
#
loop_
_entity.id
_entity.type
_entity.pdbx_description
1 polymer ?
#
loop_
_entity_poly.entity_id
_entity_poly.type
_entity_poly.pdbx_seq_one_letter_code
_entity_poly.pdbx_strand_id
1 'polypeptide(L)'
;MQYVYIVVIGLHVMAGVFWAGTTIAVARDPDIRAERFFRPQMGAAGLAFLTGLLLWYFFHEGAFGSMEKVLAFGILTALIAAGVQGALVGSASRQLAGADPATQTVLRAKMTRGERIAGGLLVITVLCMATAKMF
;
A
#
# COMPACT_ATOMS: atom_id res chain seq x y z
N MET A 1 -2.03 -28.50 3.89
CA MET A 1 -1.29 -27.21 3.84
C MET A 1 -1.38 -26.49 2.49
N GLN A 2 -1.36 -27.20 1.35
CA GLN A 2 -1.39 -26.58 0.02
C GLN A 2 -2.53 -25.56 -0.21
N TYR A 3 -3.78 -25.87 0.18
CA TYR A 3 -4.89 -24.93 0.05
C TYR A 3 -4.71 -23.64 0.86
N VAL A 4 -4.09 -23.72 2.03
CA VAL A 4 -3.80 -22.54 2.87
C VAL A 4 -2.82 -21.63 2.14
N TYR A 5 -1.75 -22.18 1.55
CA TYR A 5 -0.79 -21.38 0.79
C TYR A 5 -1.44 -20.70 -0.42
N ILE A 6 -2.26 -21.42 -1.19
CA ILE A 6 -2.97 -20.86 -2.34
C ILE A 6 -3.87 -19.69 -1.92
N VAL A 7 -4.65 -19.87 -0.85
CA VAL A 7 -5.55 -18.83 -0.34
C VAL A 7 -4.76 -17.61 0.15
N VAL A 8 -3.69 -17.82 0.93
CA VAL A 8 -2.90 -16.72 1.50
C VAL A 8 -2.17 -15.94 0.41
N ILE A 9 -1.56 -16.61 -0.57
CA ILE A 9 -0.92 -15.95 -1.72
C ILE A 9 -1.98 -15.19 -2.52
N GLY A 10 -3.12 -15.81 -2.83
CA GLY A 10 -4.21 -15.17 -3.57
C GLY A 10 -4.70 -13.91 -2.88
N LEU A 11 -4.94 -13.97 -1.56
CA LEU A 11 -5.33 -12.80 -0.77
C LEU A 11 -4.24 -11.72 -0.76
N HIS A 12 -2.97 -12.10 -0.59
CA HIS A 12 -1.85 -11.16 -0.59
C HIS A 12 -1.76 -10.39 -1.91
N VAL A 13 -1.80 -11.12 -3.03
CA VAL A 13 -1.70 -10.54 -4.36
C VAL A 13 -2.91 -9.65 -4.64
N MET A 14 -4.13 -10.11 -4.38
CA MET A 14 -5.34 -9.31 -4.63
C MET A 14 -5.39 -8.05 -3.77
N ALA A 15 -5.04 -8.15 -2.49
CA ALA A 15 -4.97 -7.00 -1.59
C ALA A 15 -3.89 -6.00 -2.04
N GLY A 16 -2.69 -6.49 -2.37
CA GLY A 16 -1.59 -5.66 -2.86
C GLY A 16 -1.90 -4.97 -4.19
N VAL A 17 -2.47 -5.69 -5.16
CA VAL A 17 -2.87 -5.14 -6.47
C VAL A 17 -3.97 -4.10 -6.31
N PHE A 18 -4.99 -4.37 -5.50
CA PHE A 18 -6.04 -3.39 -5.23
C PHE A 18 -5.45 -2.13 -4.58
N TRP A 19 -4.60 -2.30 -3.56
CA TRP A 19 -4.02 -1.19 -2.83
C TRP A 19 -3.12 -0.33 -3.73
N ALA A 20 -2.18 -0.94 -4.45
CA ALA A 20 -1.29 -0.23 -5.37
C ALA A 20 -2.06 0.38 -6.55
N GLY A 21 -2.95 -0.39 -7.19
CA GLY A 21 -3.71 0.04 -8.36
C GLY A 21 -4.63 1.22 -8.06
N THR A 22 -5.40 1.15 -6.98
CA THR A 22 -6.27 2.27 -6.58
C THR A 22 -5.46 3.50 -6.16
N THR A 23 -4.36 3.32 -5.43
CA THR A 23 -3.49 4.44 -5.04
C THR A 23 -2.93 5.17 -6.26
N ILE A 24 -2.45 4.44 -7.27
CA ILE A 24 -1.94 5.02 -8.52
C ILE A 24 -3.06 5.69 -9.33
N ALA A 25 -4.26 5.11 -9.38
CA ALA A 25 -5.39 5.69 -10.08
C ALA A 25 -5.81 7.03 -9.46
N VAL A 26 -6.02 7.06 -8.14
CA VAL A 26 -6.38 8.28 -7.38
C VAL A 26 -5.28 9.34 -7.47
N ALA A 27 -4.01 8.93 -7.50
CA ALA A 27 -2.88 9.86 -7.63
C ALA A 27 -2.84 10.64 -8.96
N ARG A 28 -3.44 10.07 -10.02
CA ARG A 28 -3.40 10.61 -11.39
C ARG A 28 -4.60 11.47 -11.72
N ASP A 29 -5.74 11.20 -11.09
CA ASP A 29 -6.99 11.90 -11.36
C ASP A 29 -7.51 12.62 -10.10
N PRO A 30 -7.40 13.97 -10.05
CA PRO A 30 -7.86 14.75 -8.91
C PRO A 30 -9.39 14.77 -8.75
N ASP A 31 -10.17 14.39 -9.77
CA ASP A 31 -11.63 14.28 -9.67
C ASP A 31 -12.04 13.03 -8.86
N ILE A 32 -11.15 12.05 -8.75
CA ILE A 32 -11.33 10.89 -7.87
C ILE A 32 -11.10 11.32 -6.42
N ARG A 33 -12.19 11.35 -5.64
CA ARG A 33 -12.19 11.73 -4.23
C ARG A 33 -11.42 10.74 -3.36
N ALA A 34 -10.14 11.04 -3.10
CA ALA A 34 -9.24 10.21 -2.28
C ALA A 34 -9.82 9.85 -0.91
N GLU A 35 -10.61 10.73 -0.30
CA GLU A 35 -11.24 10.50 1.00
C GLU A 35 -12.19 9.29 1.02
N ARG A 36 -12.77 8.92 -0.14
CA ARG A 36 -13.66 7.74 -0.27
C ARG A 36 -12.87 6.44 -0.33
N PHE A 37 -11.65 6.49 -0.85
CA PHE A 37 -10.81 5.31 -1.07
C PHE A 37 -9.84 5.05 0.09
N PHE A 38 -9.61 6.03 0.96
CA PHE A 38 -8.69 5.88 2.09
C PHE A 38 -9.01 4.66 2.96
N ARG A 39 -10.27 4.46 3.38
CA ARG A 39 -10.62 3.31 4.24
C ARG A 39 -10.46 1.96 3.52
N PRO A 40 -10.98 1.80 2.28
CA PRO A 40 -10.70 0.60 1.48
C PRO A 40 -9.20 0.33 1.26
N GLN A 41 -8.41 1.35 0.91
CA GLN A 41 -6.97 1.23 0.68
C GLN A 41 -6.25 0.79 1.95
N MET A 42 -6.54 1.39 3.11
CA MET A 42 -5.92 0.99 4.37
C MET A 42 -6.34 -0.41 4.82
N GLY A 43 -7.58 -0.83 4.53
CA GLY A 43 -8.03 -2.20 4.75
C GLY A 43 -7.25 -3.20 3.91
N ALA A 44 -7.05 -2.89 2.62
CA ALA A 44 -6.26 -3.71 1.72
C ALA A 44 -4.76 -3.73 2.09
N ALA A 45 -4.20 -2.59 2.51
CA ALA A 45 -2.84 -2.52 3.03
C ALA A 45 -2.68 -3.43 4.26
N GLY A 46 -3.61 -3.36 5.21
CA GLY A 46 -3.63 -4.24 6.38
C GLY A 46 -3.68 -5.72 5.99
N LEU A 47 -4.55 -6.10 5.06
CA LEU A 47 -4.65 -7.47 4.57
C LEU A 47 -3.37 -7.92 3.86
N ALA A 48 -2.74 -7.06 3.06
CA ALA A 48 -1.46 -7.33 2.42
C ALA A 48 -0.35 -7.56 3.45
N PHE A 49 -0.24 -6.74 4.50
CA PHE A 49 0.74 -6.95 5.57
C PHE A 49 0.49 -8.24 6.34
N LEU A 50 -0.75 -8.53 6.74
CA LEU A 50 -1.07 -9.75 7.49
C LEU A 50 -0.75 -11.02 6.69
N THR A 51 -1.16 -11.05 5.43
CA THR A 51 -0.88 -12.18 4.54
C THR A 51 0.61 -12.27 4.19
N GLY A 52 1.30 -11.13 4.03
CA GLY A 52 2.75 -11.10 3.78
C GLY A 52 3.56 -11.63 4.95
N LEU A 53 3.19 -11.27 6.18
CA LEU A 53 3.79 -11.82 7.41
C LEU A 53 3.55 -13.33 7.52
N LEU A 54 2.36 -13.79 7.15
CA LEU A 54 2.04 -15.21 7.16
C LEU A 54 2.84 -15.99 6.10
N LEU A 55 3.03 -15.42 4.91
CA LEU A 55 3.89 -15.99 3.87
C LEU A 55 5.36 -16.03 4.32
N TRP A 56 5.83 -14.97 4.97
CA TRP A 56 7.16 -14.95 5.57
C TRP A 56 7.32 -16.09 6.57
N TYR A 57 6.35 -16.27 7.49
CA TYR A 57 6.37 -17.36 8.46
C TYR A 57 6.38 -18.75 7.79
N PHE A 58 5.65 -18.94 6.68
CA PHE A 58 5.60 -20.23 5.99
C PHE A 58 6.84 -20.57 5.16
N PHE A 59 7.52 -19.58 4.60
CA PHE A 59 8.55 -19.80 3.57
C PHE A 59 9.96 -19.31 3.97
N HIS A 60 10.12 -18.70 5.15
CA HIS A 60 11.44 -18.25 5.61
C HIS A 60 12.26 -19.42 6.16
N GLU A 61 13.29 -19.83 5.41
CA GLU A 61 14.26 -20.85 5.82
C GLU A 61 15.55 -20.21 6.36
N GLY A 62 15.46 -19.54 7.52
CA GLY A 62 16.54 -19.24 8.47
C GLY A 62 17.76 -18.40 8.04
N ALA A 63 18.13 -18.36 6.75
CA ALA A 63 19.32 -17.69 6.25
C ALA A 63 18.94 -16.48 5.38
N PHE A 64 19.33 -15.29 5.85
CA PHE A 64 19.12 -14.02 5.15
C PHE A 64 19.96 -13.87 3.89
N GLY A 65 19.44 -14.43 2.79
CA GLY A 65 20.00 -14.34 1.44
C GLY A 65 19.73 -13.00 0.74
N SER A 66 20.23 -12.85 -0.48
CA SER A 66 20.03 -11.66 -1.31
C SER A 66 18.54 -11.41 -1.61
N MET A 67 17.76 -12.47 -1.84
CA MET A 67 16.31 -12.39 -2.02
C MET A 67 15.62 -11.72 -0.83
N GLU A 68 15.93 -12.16 0.39
CA GLU A 68 15.30 -11.66 1.61
C GLU A 68 15.61 -10.20 1.88
N LYS A 69 16.82 -9.73 1.51
CA LYS A 69 17.19 -8.31 1.58
C LYS A 69 16.35 -7.45 0.62
N VAL A 70 16.12 -7.93 -0.60
CA VAL A 70 15.27 -7.23 -1.58
C VAL A 70 13.82 -7.18 -1.10
N LEU A 71 13.30 -8.30 -0.56
CA LEU A 71 11.96 -8.34 0.02
C LEU A 71 11.82 -7.43 1.24
N ALA A 72 12.82 -7.42 2.14
CA ALA A 72 12.85 -6.54 3.31
C ALA A 72 12.82 -5.05 2.90
N PHE A 73 13.57 -4.68 1.85
CA PHE A 73 13.52 -3.33 1.30
C PHE A 73 12.14 -2.99 0.71
N GLY A 74 11.51 -3.94 0.02
CA GLY A 74 10.13 -3.82 -0.48
C GLY A 74 9.11 -3.62 0.64
N ILE A 75 9.24 -4.36 1.73
CA ILE A 75 8.41 -4.23 2.95
C ILE A 75 8.58 -2.84 3.56
N LEU A 76 9.83 -2.36 3.68
CA LEU A 76 10.10 -1.02 4.19
C LEU A 76 9.43 0.06 3.33
N THR A 77 9.52 -0.05 2.00
CA THR A 77 8.85 0.91 1.10
C THR A 77 7.32 0.86 1.25
N ALA A 78 6.73 -0.33 1.41
CA ALA A 78 5.30 -0.48 1.65
C ALA A 78 4.86 0.15 2.97
N LEU A 79 5.65 -0.04 4.04
CA LEU A 79 5.39 0.57 5.35
C LEU A 79 5.41 2.10 5.27
N ILE A 80 6.39 2.66 4.56
CA ILE A 80 6.46 4.10 4.33
C ILE A 80 5.24 4.57 3.51
N ALA A 81 4.82 3.81 2.49
CA ALA A 81 3.64 4.15 1.69
C ALA A 81 2.36 4.21 2.54
N ALA A 82 2.13 3.19 3.37
CA ALA A 82 1.01 3.16 4.31
C ALA A 82 1.08 4.32 5.32
N GLY A 83 2.27 4.63 5.83
CA GLY A 83 2.51 5.78 6.69
C GLY A 83 2.18 7.10 6.02
N VAL A 84 2.59 7.28 4.76
CA VAL A 84 2.29 8.47 3.95
C VAL A 84 0.78 8.61 3.71
N GLN A 85 0.07 7.54 3.36
CA GLN A 85 -1.39 7.58 3.21
C GLN A 85 -2.07 7.89 4.55
N GLY A 86 -1.67 7.25 5.64
CA GLY A 86 -2.19 7.54 6.97
C GLY A 86 -1.99 9.00 7.39
N ALA A 87 -0.79 9.54 7.15
CA ALA A 87 -0.40 10.88 7.58
C ALA A 87 -0.97 11.99 6.68
N LEU A 88 -1.00 11.81 5.36
CA LEU A 88 -1.43 12.86 4.43
C LEU A 88 -2.89 12.71 4.02
N VAL A 89 -3.34 11.49 3.74
CA VAL A 89 -4.70 11.21 3.24
C VAL A 89 -5.66 11.03 4.40
N GLY A 90 -5.28 10.21 5.39
CA GLY A 90 -6.10 9.97 6.57
C GLY A 90 -6.31 11.22 7.43
N SER A 91 -5.26 12.02 7.66
CA SER A 91 -5.39 13.27 8.42
C SER A 91 -6.30 14.28 7.71
N ALA A 92 -6.11 14.48 6.40
CA ALA A 92 -6.92 15.40 5.62
C ALA A 92 -8.37 14.94 5.47
N SER A 93 -8.60 13.63 5.32
CA SER A 93 -9.94 13.03 5.28
C SER A 93 -10.72 13.29 6.56
N ARG A 94 -10.08 13.25 7.73
CA ARG A 94 -10.72 13.58 9.01
C ARG A 94 -11.06 15.07 9.13
N GLN A 95 -10.19 15.94 8.60
CA GLN A 95 -10.37 17.40 8.64
C GLN A 95 -11.42 17.90 7.64
N LEU A 96 -11.72 17.13 6.59
CA LEU A 96 -12.71 17.47 5.57
C LEU A 96 -14.15 17.59 6.11
N ALA A 97 -14.50 16.87 7.19
CA ALA A 97 -15.88 16.73 7.68
C ALA A 97 -16.52 18.00 8.29
N GLY A 98 -15.82 19.13 8.29
CA GLY A 98 -16.34 20.43 8.71
C GLY A 98 -15.60 21.62 8.10
N ALA A 99 -14.84 21.38 7.03
CA ALA A 99 -14.01 22.39 6.39
C ALA A 99 -14.82 23.25 5.42
N ASP A 100 -14.49 24.55 5.37
CA ASP A 100 -15.04 25.48 4.39
C ASP A 100 -14.51 25.17 2.96
N PRO A 101 -15.16 25.69 1.89
CA PRO A 101 -14.79 25.33 0.51
C PRO A 101 -13.32 25.62 0.15
N ALA A 102 -12.74 26.70 0.71
CA ALA A 102 -11.35 27.04 0.50
C ALA A 102 -10.41 25.99 1.12
N THR A 103 -10.64 25.60 2.37
CA THR A 103 -9.86 24.57 3.06
C THR A 103 -10.04 23.20 2.43
N GLN A 104 -11.24 22.85 1.95
CA GLN A 104 -11.48 21.57 1.27
C GLN A 104 -10.56 21.39 0.05
N THR A 105 -10.34 22.46 -0.72
CA THR A 105 -9.47 22.42 -1.91
C THR A 105 -8.03 22.13 -1.52
N VAL A 106 -7.53 22.80 -0.47
CA VAL A 106 -6.18 22.58 0.07
C VAL A 106 -6.01 21.16 0.62
N LEU A 107 -7.00 20.68 1.37
CA LEU A 107 -6.99 19.33 1.92
C LEU A 107 -6.98 18.27 0.81
N ARG A 108 -7.80 18.43 -0.24
CA ARG A 108 -7.81 17.52 -1.39
C ARG A 108 -6.47 17.51 -2.13
N ALA A 109 -5.86 18.67 -2.36
CA ALA A 109 -4.52 18.74 -2.96
C ALA A 109 -3.46 18.01 -2.11
N LYS A 110 -3.54 18.14 -0.77
CA LYS A 110 -2.68 17.39 0.17
C LYS A 110 -2.88 15.88 0.04
N MET A 111 -4.13 15.42 -0.09
CA MET A 111 -4.43 13.99 -0.29
C MET A 111 -3.86 13.47 -1.60
N THR A 112 -4.06 14.18 -2.72
CA THR A 112 -3.49 13.81 -4.02
C THR A 112 -1.97 13.70 -3.96
N ARG A 113 -1.29 14.61 -3.24
CA ARG A 113 0.16 14.51 -3.02
C ARG A 113 0.53 13.26 -2.23
N GLY A 114 -0.25 12.91 -1.22
CA GLY A 114 -0.07 11.66 -0.46
C GLY A 114 -0.19 10.41 -1.33
N GLU A 115 -1.25 10.34 -2.14
CA GLU A 115 -1.49 9.23 -3.07
C GLU A 115 -0.36 9.11 -4.11
N ARG A 116 0.19 10.23 -4.61
CA ARG A 116 1.34 10.21 -5.55
C ARG A 116 2.60 9.63 -4.93
N ILE A 117 2.95 10.07 -3.72
CA ILE A 117 4.13 9.58 -3.00
C ILE A 117 3.95 8.09 -2.68
N ALA A 118 2.79 7.73 -2.13
CA ALA A 118 2.47 6.34 -1.79
C ALA A 118 2.45 5.45 -3.03
N GLY A 119 1.85 5.88 -4.13
CA GLY A 119 1.82 5.15 -5.40
C GLY A 119 3.23 4.89 -5.94
N GLY A 120 4.13 5.88 -5.88
CA GLY A 120 5.53 5.69 -6.25
C GLY A 120 6.25 4.66 -5.37
N LEU A 121 6.04 4.70 -4.06
CA LEU A 121 6.61 3.72 -3.13
C LEU A 121 6.05 2.31 -3.36
N LEU A 122 4.76 2.18 -3.65
CA LEU A 122 4.13 0.89 -3.96
C LEU A 122 4.64 0.30 -5.28
N VAL A 123 4.94 1.14 -6.28
CA VAL A 123 5.64 0.67 -7.48
C VAL A 123 7.01 0.07 -7.13
N ILE A 124 7.78 0.73 -6.27
CA ILE A 124 9.07 0.20 -5.80
C ILE A 124 8.87 -1.14 -5.08
N THR A 125 7.89 -1.23 -4.17
CA THR A 125 7.55 -2.49 -3.49
C THR A 125 7.25 -3.62 -4.48
N VAL A 126 6.41 -3.37 -5.49
CA VAL A 126 6.07 -4.37 -6.52
C VAL A 126 7.30 -4.79 -7.32
N LEU A 127 8.19 -3.84 -7.67
CA LEU A 127 9.44 -4.15 -8.35
C LEU A 127 10.34 -5.05 -7.47
N CYS A 128 10.45 -4.78 -6.17
CA CYS A 128 11.19 -5.62 -5.24
C CYS A 128 10.63 -7.06 -5.18
N MET A 129 9.30 -7.22 -5.11
CA MET A 129 8.68 -8.54 -5.16
C MET A 129 8.94 -9.25 -6.49
N ALA A 130 8.87 -8.52 -7.60
CA ALA A 130 9.09 -9.05 -8.94
C ALA A 130 10.55 -9.43 -9.21
N THR A 131 11.52 -8.73 -8.59
CA THR A 131 12.96 -9.02 -8.75
C THR A 131 13.46 -10.06 -7.77
N ALA A 132 12.86 -10.17 -6.58
CA ALA A 132 13.19 -11.20 -5.60
C ALA A 132 13.11 -12.62 -6.20
N LYS A 133 12.18 -12.88 -7.12
CA LYS A 133 12.03 -14.18 -7.80
C LYS A 133 13.15 -14.53 -8.78
N MET A 134 14.08 -13.60 -9.06
CA MET A 134 15.18 -13.80 -10.01
C MET A 134 16.50 -14.22 -9.33
N PHE A 135 16.50 -14.32 -8.00
CA PHE A 135 17.62 -14.76 -7.17
C PHE A 135 17.27 -16.07 -6.47
#